data_AF-A0A9W8D759-F1
#
_entry.id   AF-A0A9W8D759-F1
#
_cell.length_a   1.000
_cell.length_b   1.000
_cell.length_c   1.000
_cell.angle_alpha   90.00
_cell.angle_beta   90.00
_cell.angle_gamma   90.00
#
_symmetry.space_group_name_H-M   'P 1'
#
loop_
_entity.id
_entity.type
_entity.pdbx_description
1 polymer ?
#
loop_
_entity_poly.entity_id
_entity_poly.type
_entity_poly.pdbx_seq_one_letter_code
_entity_poly.pdbx_strand_id
1 'polypeptide(L)'
;MTATNDTTTQAPQPAIEQEGSRSDIVTVNYDFERPLHIATSGIRTTNVRIERASTGWLKDHVHVRAQVSSISTTLHGRLHARSDITNGEYSLTLKVDSSLWDLGWTNAEVTIVLPINGDESDNAQLEHPGIRVAVPNGSIGATMLGNTSIRSLELATDHGPAHLSDIAVGSLKLTAHNGNITVHDVCAQDAVEISGKTAWMDIDDVKATSLRATSVDAIISLKDVDAKEVWATTSNARVGLGNIKAGTLSVSTTNAEVFANNVFVDACEVNVEKGDIEGDWSPRKKLYLSTTEAKIAAKVLIDPNESLEMTLRSTKGPVVVDLPATFSGGFSLKTTGFYKTFIHTDPKVKASPVLHVSQPDSKMGVLSSGDMRHSLKVITEEAPVTVNFGSL
;
A
#
# COMPACT_ATOMS: atom_id res chain seq x y z
N MET A 1 30.69 -32.15 -14.60
CA MET A 1 30.62 -30.68 -14.55
C MET A 1 30.84 -30.16 -15.96
N THR A 2 29.75 -30.07 -16.73
CA THR A 2 29.76 -29.50 -18.08
C THR A 2 29.86 -27.99 -17.90
N ALA A 3 30.97 -27.39 -18.35
CA ALA A 3 31.08 -25.94 -18.42
C ALA A 3 30.01 -25.45 -19.39
N THR A 4 28.93 -24.87 -18.86
CA THR A 4 28.02 -24.04 -19.64
C THR A 4 28.85 -22.87 -20.14
N ASN A 5 29.18 -22.89 -21.43
CA ASN A 5 29.80 -21.75 -22.10
C ASN A 5 28.91 -20.54 -21.83
N ASP A 6 29.43 -19.64 -21.00
CA ASP A 6 28.84 -18.37 -20.66
C ASP A 6 28.91 -17.51 -21.93
N THR A 7 27.99 -17.77 -22.86
CA THR A 7 27.77 -16.91 -24.01
C THR A 7 27.36 -15.58 -23.43
N THR A 8 28.32 -14.65 -23.40
CA THR A 8 28.11 -13.24 -23.13
C THR A 8 27.16 -12.69 -24.18
N THR A 9 25.87 -12.93 -23.96
CA THR A 9 24.77 -12.47 -24.79
C THR A 9 24.75 -10.96 -24.70
N GLN A 10 25.26 -10.32 -25.75
CA GLN A 10 25.08 -8.89 -25.96
C GLN A 10 23.59 -8.54 -25.85
N ALA A 11 23.29 -7.37 -25.30
CA ALA A 11 21.91 -6.89 -25.26
C ALA A 11 21.35 -6.74 -26.69
N PRO A 12 20.08 -7.09 -26.92
CA PRO A 12 19.46 -6.95 -28.23
C PRO A 12 19.48 -5.48 -28.66
N GLN A 13 19.90 -5.21 -29.90
CA GLN A 13 19.95 -3.85 -30.42
C GLN A 13 18.55 -3.33 -30.70
N PRO A 14 18.16 -2.14 -30.18
CA PRO A 14 16.87 -1.56 -30.50
C PRO A 14 16.73 -1.22 -31.98
N ALA A 15 15.62 -1.61 -32.60
CA ALA A 15 15.25 -1.17 -33.94
C ALA A 15 14.47 0.15 -33.84
N ILE A 16 14.92 1.18 -34.58
CA ILE A 16 14.23 2.48 -34.67
C ILE A 16 13.65 2.61 -36.07
N GLU A 17 12.34 2.72 -36.17
CA GLU A 17 11.59 2.95 -37.40
C GLU A 17 10.99 4.35 -37.37
N GLN A 18 11.24 5.12 -38.43
CA GLN A 18 10.65 6.45 -38.57
C GLN A 18 9.21 6.33 -39.08
N GLU A 19 8.23 6.70 -38.25
CA GLU A 19 6.82 6.74 -38.63
C GLU A 19 6.47 8.07 -39.31
N GLY A 20 7.16 9.15 -38.95
CA GLY A 20 7.02 10.47 -39.58
C GLY A 20 8.15 11.42 -39.22
N SER A 21 8.07 12.68 -39.66
CA SER A 21 9.12 13.67 -39.33
C SER A 21 9.23 13.97 -37.83
N ARG A 22 8.19 13.63 -37.05
CA ARG A 22 8.03 13.94 -35.63
C ARG A 22 7.70 12.73 -34.76
N SER A 23 7.73 11.53 -35.31
CA SER A 23 7.37 10.29 -34.61
C SER A 23 8.31 9.17 -35.03
N ASP A 24 8.90 8.49 -34.05
CA ASP A 24 9.75 7.32 -34.24
C ASP A 24 9.23 6.18 -33.34
N ILE A 25 9.31 4.96 -33.83
CA ILE A 25 8.95 3.74 -33.11
C ILE A 25 10.23 2.97 -32.77
N VAL A 26 10.42 2.66 -31.50
CA VAL A 26 11.50 1.80 -31.00
C VAL A 26 10.92 0.43 -30.66
N THR A 27 11.53 -0.64 -31.16
CA THR A 27 11.15 -2.01 -30.80
C THR A 27 12.35 -2.84 -30.37
N VAL A 28 12.17 -3.64 -29.32
CA VAL A 28 13.18 -4.58 -28.81
C VAL A 28 12.50 -5.82 -28.27
N ASN A 29 13.08 -7.00 -28.53
CA ASN A 29 12.68 -8.26 -27.89
C ASN A 29 13.78 -8.70 -26.95
N TYR A 30 13.45 -8.84 -25.67
CA TYR A 30 14.34 -9.33 -24.61
C TYR A 30 14.02 -10.79 -24.29
N ASP A 31 15.03 -11.56 -23.93
CA ASP A 31 14.84 -12.89 -23.35
C ASP A 31 14.08 -12.77 -22.01
N PHE A 32 13.00 -13.55 -21.86
CA PHE A 32 12.11 -13.56 -20.70
C PHE A 32 12.79 -14.03 -19.40
N GLU A 33 13.90 -14.77 -19.49
CA GLU A 33 14.61 -15.31 -18.32
C GLU A 33 15.44 -14.26 -17.56
N ARG A 34 15.43 -12.99 -18.01
CA ARG A 34 16.29 -11.93 -17.46
C ARG A 34 15.48 -10.71 -17.00
N PRO A 35 15.88 -10.04 -15.90
CA PRO A 35 15.23 -8.82 -15.47
C PRO A 35 15.34 -7.71 -16.52
N LEU A 36 14.36 -6.80 -16.52
CA LEU A 36 14.28 -5.70 -17.47
C LEU A 36 14.16 -4.35 -16.75
N HIS A 37 14.99 -3.38 -17.12
CA HIS A 37 14.93 -2.00 -16.63
C HIS A 37 14.67 -1.01 -17.79
N ILE A 38 13.64 -0.20 -17.68
CA ILE A 38 13.30 0.85 -18.65
C ILE A 38 13.48 2.23 -18.03
N ALA A 39 14.23 3.10 -18.72
CA ALA A 39 14.44 4.49 -18.32
C ALA A 39 14.31 5.46 -19.50
N THR A 40 13.88 6.68 -19.20
CA THR A 40 13.79 7.76 -20.20
C THR A 40 14.52 9.02 -19.77
N SER A 41 15.17 9.71 -20.71
CA SER A 41 15.88 10.97 -20.46
C SER A 41 15.64 11.98 -21.59
N GLY A 42 15.45 13.26 -21.24
CA GLY A 42 15.12 14.30 -22.22
C GLY A 42 13.71 14.19 -22.83
N ILE A 43 12.90 13.26 -22.35
CA ILE A 43 11.48 13.09 -22.70
C ILE A 43 10.67 13.72 -21.57
N ARG A 44 9.70 14.59 -21.91
CA ARG A 44 8.91 15.29 -20.90
C ARG A 44 7.89 14.38 -20.27
N THR A 45 7.13 13.62 -21.07
CA THR A 45 6.10 12.71 -20.55
C THR A 45 6.35 11.32 -21.09
N THR A 46 6.46 10.33 -20.22
CA THR A 46 6.56 8.92 -20.59
C THR A 46 5.42 8.16 -19.92
N ASN A 47 4.48 7.69 -20.72
CA ASN A 47 3.44 6.79 -20.28
C ASN A 47 3.91 5.35 -20.48
N VAL A 48 3.86 4.53 -19.44
CA VAL A 48 4.30 3.13 -19.49
C VAL A 48 3.13 2.22 -19.21
N ARG A 49 2.95 1.19 -20.03
CA ARG A 49 1.97 0.12 -19.85
C ARG A 49 2.67 -1.22 -19.86
N ILE A 50 2.38 -2.05 -18.86
CA ILE A 50 2.78 -3.45 -18.80
C ILE A 50 1.53 -4.28 -19.02
N GLU A 51 1.54 -5.09 -20.08
CA GLU A 51 0.41 -5.90 -20.46
C GLU A 51 0.84 -7.31 -20.85
N ARG A 52 -0.12 -8.22 -20.86
CA ARG A 52 0.06 -9.58 -21.34
C ARG A 52 -0.21 -9.63 -22.84
N ALA A 53 0.55 -10.43 -23.59
CA ALA A 53 0.24 -10.68 -25.00
C ALA A 53 -1.13 -11.34 -25.15
N SER A 54 -1.87 -10.95 -26.18
CA SER A 54 -3.16 -11.57 -26.52
C SER A 54 -3.01 -12.93 -27.22
N THR A 55 -1.83 -13.23 -27.75
CA THR A 55 -1.51 -14.48 -28.46
C THR A 55 -0.09 -14.93 -28.15
N GLY A 56 0.22 -16.21 -28.37
CA GLY A 56 1.55 -16.81 -28.09
C GLY A 56 2.69 -16.41 -29.03
N TRP A 57 2.57 -15.27 -29.74
CA TRP A 57 3.56 -14.85 -30.75
C TRP A 57 4.94 -14.52 -30.17
N LEU A 58 4.98 -14.12 -28.90
CA LEU A 58 6.20 -13.75 -28.19
C LEU A 58 7.05 -14.95 -27.75
N LYS A 59 6.45 -16.14 -27.63
CA LYS A 59 7.09 -17.34 -27.09
C LYS A 59 7.77 -17.09 -25.74
N ASP A 60 9.09 -16.91 -25.75
CA ASP A 60 10.02 -16.76 -24.63
C ASP A 60 10.63 -15.34 -24.56
N HIS A 61 9.99 -14.36 -25.21
CA HIS A 61 10.49 -12.98 -25.23
C HIS A 61 9.55 -11.99 -24.55
N VAL A 62 10.12 -10.98 -23.89
CA VAL A 62 9.43 -9.74 -23.52
C VAL A 62 9.59 -8.75 -24.67
N HIS A 63 8.47 -8.27 -25.21
CA HIS A 63 8.50 -7.26 -26.28
C HIS A 63 8.31 -5.87 -25.70
N VAL A 64 9.22 -4.97 -26.03
CA VAL A 64 9.14 -3.56 -25.67
C VAL A 64 8.94 -2.75 -26.93
N ARG A 65 7.84 -2.00 -27.00
CA ARG A 65 7.54 -1.03 -28.05
C ARG A 65 7.43 0.36 -27.43
N ALA A 66 8.16 1.32 -27.96
CA ALA A 66 8.02 2.72 -27.56
C ALA A 66 7.71 3.60 -28.77
N GLN A 67 6.60 4.33 -28.73
CA GLN A 67 6.30 5.38 -29.71
C GLN A 67 6.71 6.72 -29.12
N VAL A 68 7.72 7.35 -29.69
CA VAL A 68 8.24 8.64 -29.24
C VAL A 68 7.80 9.70 -30.24
N SER A 69 7.19 10.79 -29.76
CA SER A 69 6.67 11.86 -30.60
C SER A 69 7.06 13.24 -30.08
N SER A 70 7.36 14.17 -31.00
CA SER A 70 7.65 15.57 -30.68
C SER A 70 6.58 16.49 -31.30
N ILE A 71 6.10 17.47 -30.55
CA ILE A 71 5.09 18.41 -31.07
C ILE A 71 5.73 19.49 -31.94
N SER A 72 6.93 19.94 -31.58
CA SER A 72 7.51 21.18 -32.09
C SER A 72 8.59 20.97 -33.15
N THR A 73 9.35 19.88 -33.09
CA THR A 73 10.60 19.73 -33.82
C THR A 73 10.70 18.35 -34.46
N THR A 74 11.60 18.21 -35.44
CA THR A 74 11.90 16.90 -36.02
C THR A 74 12.57 16.03 -34.96
N LEU A 75 12.10 14.79 -34.83
CA LEU A 75 12.63 13.81 -33.88
C LEU A 75 13.81 13.01 -34.47
N HIS A 76 13.76 12.78 -35.78
CA HIS A 76 14.73 11.97 -36.49
C HIS A 76 16.16 12.46 -36.25
N GLY A 77 17.04 11.54 -35.85
CA GLY A 77 18.44 11.81 -35.52
C GLY A 77 18.69 12.38 -34.12
N ARG A 78 17.64 12.66 -33.33
CA ARG A 78 17.74 13.11 -31.93
C ARG A 78 17.31 12.07 -30.92
N LEU A 79 16.49 11.10 -31.34
CA LEU A 79 16.14 9.94 -30.53
C LEU A 79 17.29 8.93 -30.56
N HIS A 80 17.79 8.60 -29.37
CA HIS A 80 18.76 7.55 -29.14
C HIS A 80 18.10 6.47 -28.30
N ALA A 81 18.02 5.26 -28.83
CA ALA A 81 17.64 4.08 -28.07
C ALA A 81 18.88 3.23 -27.85
N ARG A 82 19.21 2.97 -26.58
CA ARG A 82 20.36 2.14 -26.21
C ARG A 82 19.88 0.98 -25.36
N SER A 83 20.31 -0.22 -25.71
CA SER A 83 20.16 -1.37 -24.84
C SER A 83 21.51 -1.88 -24.36
N ASP A 84 21.60 -2.16 -23.06
CA ASP A 84 22.78 -2.74 -22.43
C ASP A 84 22.36 -3.92 -21.56
N ILE A 85 23.35 -4.73 -21.15
CA ILE A 85 23.16 -5.77 -20.14
C ILE A 85 24.19 -5.53 -19.03
N THR A 86 23.72 -5.40 -17.80
CA THR A 86 24.57 -5.18 -16.62
C THR A 86 24.12 -6.11 -15.51
N ASN A 87 25.04 -6.92 -14.97
CA ASN A 87 24.74 -7.90 -13.92
C ASN A 87 23.57 -8.85 -14.25
N GLY A 88 23.40 -9.19 -15.53
CA GLY A 88 22.33 -10.08 -16.00
C GLY A 88 20.97 -9.40 -16.20
N GLU A 89 20.81 -8.13 -15.84
CA GLU A 89 19.62 -7.32 -16.13
C GLU A 89 19.79 -6.61 -17.48
N TYR A 90 18.76 -6.71 -18.33
CA TYR A 90 18.64 -5.89 -19.53
C TYR A 90 18.21 -4.48 -19.16
N SER A 91 18.78 -3.48 -19.84
CA SER A 91 18.30 -2.11 -19.76
C SER A 91 17.95 -1.59 -21.15
N LEU A 92 16.87 -0.79 -21.22
CA LEU A 92 16.55 0.06 -22.36
C LEU A 92 16.52 1.51 -21.88
N THR A 93 17.36 2.35 -22.47
CA THR A 93 17.34 3.79 -22.26
C THR A 93 16.87 4.49 -23.52
N LEU A 94 15.76 5.23 -23.42
CA LEU A 94 15.30 6.13 -24.47
C LEU A 94 15.75 7.55 -24.12
N LYS A 95 16.59 8.14 -24.96
CA LYS A 95 17.11 9.49 -24.76
C LYS A 95 16.80 10.36 -25.95
N VAL A 96 16.25 11.54 -25.70
CA VAL A 96 16.09 12.58 -26.73
C VAL A 96 17.00 13.73 -26.41
N ASP A 97 17.89 14.08 -27.34
CA ASP A 97 18.80 15.20 -27.13
C ASP A 97 18.02 16.51 -26.99
N SER A 98 18.42 17.31 -26.01
CA SER A 98 17.83 18.63 -25.79
C SER A 98 18.12 19.53 -27.00
N SER A 99 17.12 20.31 -27.39
CA SER A 99 17.26 21.36 -28.40
C SER A 99 16.74 22.65 -27.79
N LEU A 100 17.40 23.77 -28.07
CA LEU A 100 16.93 25.10 -27.64
C LEU A 100 15.49 25.39 -28.11
N TRP A 101 15.06 24.73 -29.18
CA TRP A 101 13.72 24.86 -29.76
C TRP A 101 12.74 23.81 -29.25
N ASP A 102 13.24 22.75 -28.65
CA ASP A 102 12.43 21.73 -28.03
C ASP A 102 12.28 22.12 -26.57
N LEU A 103 11.21 22.88 -26.27
CA LEU A 103 10.79 23.28 -24.93
C LEU A 103 10.31 22.07 -24.08
N GLY A 104 10.96 20.92 -24.27
CA GLY A 104 10.60 19.62 -23.73
C GLY A 104 9.25 19.14 -24.24
N TRP A 105 8.88 19.27 -25.51
CA TRP A 105 7.56 18.81 -25.98
C TRP A 105 7.65 17.45 -26.66
N THR A 106 8.43 16.56 -26.06
CA THR A 106 8.58 15.18 -26.50
C THR A 106 7.90 14.25 -25.51
N ASN A 107 7.07 13.35 -26.03
CA ASN A 107 6.32 12.35 -25.27
C ASN A 107 6.71 10.96 -25.73
N ALA A 108 6.60 9.97 -24.85
CA ALA A 108 6.77 8.56 -25.16
C ALA A 108 5.60 7.74 -24.61
N GLU A 109 5.10 6.82 -25.43
CA GLU A 109 4.18 5.75 -25.03
C GLU A 109 4.96 4.44 -25.10
N VAL A 110 5.30 3.86 -23.94
CA VAL A 110 6.05 2.62 -23.81
C VAL A 110 5.11 1.48 -23.42
N THR A 111 5.09 0.43 -24.22
CA THR A 111 4.35 -0.79 -23.95
C THR A 111 5.34 -1.94 -23.75
N ILE A 112 5.25 -2.61 -22.61
CA ILE A 112 5.99 -3.82 -22.27
C ILE A 112 4.99 -4.97 -22.32
N VAL A 113 5.14 -5.85 -23.30
CA VAL A 113 4.25 -6.98 -23.52
C VAL A 113 4.94 -8.26 -23.04
N LEU A 114 4.34 -8.92 -22.06
CA LEU A 114 4.82 -10.19 -21.53
C LEU A 114 4.25 -11.36 -22.33
N PRO A 115 5.03 -12.43 -22.56
CA PRO A 115 4.55 -13.60 -23.28
C PRO A 115 3.47 -14.34 -22.51
N ILE A 116 2.75 -15.17 -23.25
CA ILE A 116 1.79 -16.14 -22.70
C ILE A 116 2.26 -17.53 -23.07
N ASN A 117 1.94 -18.51 -22.23
CA ASN A 117 2.14 -19.90 -22.63
C ASN A 117 1.23 -20.20 -23.83
N GLY A 118 1.81 -20.72 -24.92
CA GLY A 118 1.14 -20.85 -26.21
C GLY A 118 0.03 -21.91 -26.24
N ASP A 119 0.00 -22.82 -25.26
CA ASP A 119 -1.08 -23.78 -25.06
C ASP A 119 -2.11 -23.20 -24.10
N GLU A 120 -3.26 -22.79 -24.63
CA GLU A 120 -4.41 -22.29 -23.85
C GLU A 120 -4.91 -23.31 -22.80
N SER A 121 -4.55 -24.58 -22.93
CA SER A 121 -4.90 -25.64 -21.98
C SER A 121 -3.95 -25.78 -20.79
N ASP A 122 -2.75 -25.19 -20.87
CA ASP A 122 -1.72 -25.40 -19.86
C ASP A 122 -1.72 -24.24 -18.85
N ASN A 123 -2.21 -24.51 -17.65
CA ASN A 123 -2.20 -23.58 -16.51
C ASN A 123 -0.77 -23.30 -15.97
N ALA A 124 0.27 -23.59 -16.76
CA ALA A 124 1.64 -23.34 -16.36
C ALA A 124 1.85 -21.84 -16.16
N GLN A 125 2.26 -21.50 -14.95
CA GLN A 125 2.57 -20.14 -14.55
C GLN A 125 3.93 -19.75 -15.12
N LEU A 126 3.97 -18.68 -15.91
CA LEU A 126 5.24 -18.09 -16.37
C LEU A 126 5.71 -17.09 -15.31
N GLU A 127 6.96 -17.21 -14.86
CA GLU A 127 7.53 -16.27 -13.88
C GLU A 127 8.64 -15.43 -14.51
N HIS A 128 8.42 -14.13 -14.66
CA HIS A 128 9.45 -13.18 -15.07
C HIS A 128 10.28 -12.77 -13.84
N PRO A 129 11.63 -12.72 -13.92
CA PRO A 129 12.47 -12.45 -12.75
C PRO A 129 12.36 -11.01 -12.22
N GLY A 130 12.00 -10.04 -13.05
CA GLY A 130 11.62 -8.72 -12.56
C GLY A 130 11.58 -7.62 -13.61
N ILE A 131 10.78 -6.58 -13.37
CA ILE A 131 10.65 -5.41 -14.24
C ILE A 131 10.82 -4.17 -13.39
N ARG A 132 11.68 -3.26 -13.84
CA ARG A 132 11.92 -1.97 -13.23
C ARG A 132 11.63 -0.86 -14.23
N VAL A 133 10.84 0.12 -13.85
CA VAL A 133 10.51 1.28 -14.69
C VAL A 133 10.69 2.54 -13.86
N ALA A 134 11.51 3.46 -14.37
CA ALA A 134 11.68 4.77 -13.75
C ALA A 134 11.52 5.87 -14.81
N VAL A 135 10.46 6.67 -14.67
CA VAL A 135 10.15 7.78 -15.59
C VAL A 135 9.95 9.07 -14.80
N PRO A 136 10.54 10.20 -15.19
CA PRO A 136 10.43 11.43 -14.40
C PRO A 136 9.01 12.02 -14.42
N ASN A 137 8.32 11.95 -15.55
CA ASN A 137 6.92 12.37 -15.63
C ASN A 137 6.16 11.43 -16.56
N GLY A 138 4.85 11.34 -16.36
CA GLY A 138 3.94 10.48 -17.09
C GLY A 138 3.34 9.39 -16.21
N SER A 139 2.39 8.67 -16.78
CA SER A 139 1.65 7.62 -16.09
C SER A 139 2.36 6.28 -16.17
N ILE A 140 2.20 5.45 -15.15
CA ILE A 140 2.63 4.05 -15.19
C ILE A 140 1.41 3.18 -14.93
N GLY A 141 1.24 2.12 -15.71
CA GLY A 141 0.25 1.12 -15.39
C GLY A 141 0.67 -0.30 -15.73
N ALA A 142 0.07 -1.25 -15.03
CA ALA A 142 0.15 -2.68 -15.32
C ALA A 142 -1.24 -3.28 -15.13
N THR A 143 -1.71 -4.04 -16.11
CA THR A 143 -3.06 -4.62 -16.07
C THR A 143 -3.09 -6.05 -16.58
N MET A 144 -3.89 -6.90 -15.95
CA MET A 144 -4.30 -8.22 -16.45
C MET A 144 -3.13 -9.13 -16.87
N LEU A 145 -2.19 -9.38 -15.94
CA LEU A 145 -1.05 -10.25 -16.23
C LEU A 145 -1.42 -11.75 -16.26
N GLY A 146 -2.62 -12.12 -15.79
CA GLY A 146 -3.16 -13.47 -15.89
C GLY A 146 -2.25 -14.53 -15.25
N ASN A 147 -1.86 -15.55 -16.02
CA ASN A 147 -0.96 -16.62 -15.55
C ASN A 147 0.53 -16.23 -15.60
N THR A 148 0.85 -14.98 -15.94
CA THR A 148 2.23 -14.48 -15.91
C THR A 148 2.45 -13.74 -14.60
N SER A 149 3.31 -14.27 -13.74
CA SER A 149 3.75 -13.60 -12.52
C SER A 149 5.08 -12.91 -12.70
N ILE A 150 5.29 -11.79 -12.01
CA ILE A 150 6.58 -11.09 -11.97
C ILE A 150 7.17 -11.19 -10.57
N ARG A 151 8.37 -11.76 -10.43
CA ARG A 151 9.00 -11.93 -9.12
C ARG A 151 9.26 -10.59 -8.40
N SER A 152 9.74 -9.58 -9.11
CA SER A 152 9.95 -8.23 -8.58
C SER A 152 9.46 -7.17 -9.56
N LEU A 153 8.50 -6.34 -9.14
CA LEU A 153 7.97 -5.24 -9.95
C LEU A 153 8.27 -3.91 -9.25
N GLU A 154 9.17 -3.10 -9.82
CA GLU A 154 9.52 -1.78 -9.29
C GLU A 154 9.13 -0.68 -10.28
N LEU A 155 8.24 0.20 -9.88
CA LEU A 155 7.67 1.24 -10.74
C LEU A 155 7.80 2.61 -10.06
N ALA A 156 8.35 3.59 -10.77
CA ALA A 156 8.62 4.92 -10.22
C ALA A 156 8.27 6.06 -11.20
N THR A 157 7.44 7.01 -10.77
CA THR A 157 7.17 8.29 -11.47
C THR A 157 7.19 9.49 -10.52
N ASP A 158 7.80 10.63 -10.93
CA ASP A 158 7.79 11.85 -10.11
C ASP A 158 6.55 12.73 -10.36
N HIS A 159 5.92 12.59 -11.53
CA HIS A 159 4.76 13.37 -11.93
C HIS A 159 3.83 12.57 -12.83
N GLY A 160 2.92 11.83 -12.23
CA GLY A 160 1.83 11.20 -12.96
C GLY A 160 1.13 10.12 -12.15
N PRO A 161 -0.03 9.67 -12.62
CA PRO A 161 -0.77 8.62 -11.93
C PRO A 161 -0.09 7.26 -12.10
N ALA A 162 -0.27 6.39 -11.12
CA ALA A 162 0.08 4.98 -11.21
C ALA A 162 -1.16 4.11 -11.03
N HIS A 163 -1.36 3.15 -11.92
CA HIS A 163 -2.53 2.27 -11.89
C HIS A 163 -2.14 0.80 -12.10
N LEU A 164 -2.35 -0.03 -11.08
CA LEU A 164 -2.12 -1.46 -11.13
C LEU A 164 -3.45 -2.19 -10.91
N SER A 165 -3.76 -3.15 -11.78
CA SER A 165 -4.96 -3.98 -11.69
C SER A 165 -4.66 -5.41 -12.09
N ASP A 166 -5.19 -6.39 -11.37
CA ASP A 166 -5.15 -7.81 -11.76
C ASP A 166 -3.72 -8.33 -11.98
N ILE A 167 -2.87 -8.16 -10.96
CA ILE A 167 -1.45 -8.55 -11.02
C ILE A 167 -1.08 -9.58 -9.95
N ALA A 168 -0.33 -10.60 -10.37
CA ALA A 168 0.32 -11.57 -9.48
C ALA A 168 1.83 -11.31 -9.49
N VAL A 169 2.41 -11.07 -8.31
CA VAL A 169 3.81 -10.69 -8.17
C VAL A 169 4.47 -11.36 -6.97
N GLY A 170 5.80 -11.46 -6.96
CA GLY A 170 6.53 -11.81 -5.74
C GLY A 170 6.55 -10.62 -4.79
N SER A 171 7.22 -9.54 -5.22
CA SER A 171 7.24 -8.24 -4.56
C SER A 171 6.83 -7.11 -5.51
N LEU A 172 6.17 -6.10 -4.94
CA LEU A 172 5.78 -4.87 -5.61
C LEU A 172 6.34 -3.67 -4.86
N LYS A 173 7.04 -2.81 -5.57
CA LYS A 173 7.43 -1.48 -5.11
C LYS A 173 6.91 -0.43 -6.08
N LEU A 174 6.00 0.40 -5.62
CA LEU A 174 5.40 1.47 -6.41
C LEU A 174 5.67 2.83 -5.75
N THR A 175 6.33 3.71 -6.50
CA THR A 175 6.58 5.10 -6.09
C THR A 175 5.94 6.03 -7.09
N ALA A 176 4.97 6.84 -6.67
CA ALA A 176 4.44 7.91 -7.50
C ALA A 176 4.36 9.22 -6.72
N HIS A 177 4.90 10.29 -7.30
CA HIS A 177 4.73 11.64 -6.79
C HIS A 177 3.78 12.43 -7.70
N ASN A 178 3.02 13.37 -7.13
CA ASN A 178 2.17 14.29 -7.88
C ASN A 178 1.14 13.62 -8.80
N GLY A 179 0.61 12.47 -8.38
CA GLY A 179 -0.43 11.74 -9.08
C GLY A 179 -1.13 10.73 -8.17
N ASN A 180 -2.32 10.30 -8.59
CA ASN A 180 -3.07 9.26 -7.88
C ASN A 180 -2.38 7.90 -8.04
N ILE A 181 -2.39 7.11 -6.97
CA ILE A 181 -1.98 5.71 -6.99
C ILE A 181 -3.24 4.86 -6.81
N THR A 182 -3.49 3.95 -7.73
CA THR A 182 -4.57 2.96 -7.64
C THR A 182 -3.96 1.58 -7.77
N VAL A 183 -4.21 0.71 -6.80
CA VAL A 183 -3.76 -0.67 -6.77
C VAL A 183 -4.96 -1.54 -6.45
N HIS A 184 -5.39 -2.36 -7.40
CA HIS A 184 -6.60 -3.15 -7.34
C HIS A 184 -6.29 -4.61 -7.70
N ASP A 185 -6.91 -5.58 -7.02
CA ASP A 185 -6.77 -7.02 -7.32
C ASP A 185 -5.29 -7.48 -7.41
N VAL A 186 -4.50 -7.21 -6.36
CA VAL A 186 -3.06 -7.52 -6.33
C VAL A 186 -2.77 -8.66 -5.38
N CYS A 187 -2.15 -9.73 -5.90
CA CYS A 187 -1.64 -10.83 -5.10
C CYS A 187 -0.11 -10.82 -5.11
N ALA A 188 0.50 -10.37 -4.00
CA ALA A 188 1.93 -10.42 -3.78
C ALA A 188 2.30 -11.58 -2.84
N GLN A 189 3.36 -12.34 -3.16
CA GLN A 189 3.83 -13.41 -2.27
C GLN A 189 4.51 -12.83 -1.02
N ASP A 190 5.33 -11.80 -1.21
CA ASP A 190 6.18 -11.23 -0.18
C ASP A 190 5.66 -9.87 0.28
N ALA A 191 5.89 -8.81 -0.49
CA ALA A 191 5.66 -7.44 -0.03
C ALA A 191 5.04 -6.55 -1.09
N VAL A 192 4.17 -5.66 -0.65
CA VAL A 192 3.68 -4.51 -1.40
C VAL A 192 4.12 -3.24 -0.67
N GLU A 193 5.01 -2.48 -1.29
CA GLU A 193 5.47 -1.17 -0.81
C GLU A 193 4.97 -0.08 -1.75
N ILE A 194 4.10 0.78 -1.25
CA ILE A 194 3.52 1.90 -1.99
C ILE A 194 3.95 3.19 -1.30
N SER A 195 4.57 4.09 -2.06
CA SER A 195 5.02 5.38 -1.56
C SER A 195 4.68 6.53 -2.48
N GLY A 196 4.37 7.68 -1.90
CA GLY A 196 4.04 8.87 -2.68
C GLY A 196 4.06 10.16 -1.86
N LYS A 197 3.81 11.27 -2.53
CA LYS A 197 3.77 12.59 -1.87
C LYS A 197 2.37 13.19 -1.85
N THR A 198 1.57 13.02 -2.90
CA THR A 198 0.36 13.81 -3.12
C THR A 198 -0.74 13.05 -3.86
N ALA A 199 -1.97 13.58 -3.74
CA ALA A 199 -3.23 13.22 -4.38
C ALA A 199 -4.09 12.15 -3.67
N TRP A 200 -3.95 10.86 -3.96
CA TRP A 200 -4.79 9.80 -3.38
C TRP A 200 -4.10 8.45 -3.57
N MET A 201 -4.10 7.58 -2.55
CA MET A 201 -3.72 6.17 -2.65
C MET A 201 -4.96 5.30 -2.41
N ASP A 202 -5.42 4.61 -3.46
CA ASP A 202 -6.55 3.70 -3.42
C ASP A 202 -6.03 2.28 -3.56
N ILE A 203 -6.11 1.50 -2.50
CA ILE A 203 -5.52 0.16 -2.41
C ILE A 203 -6.66 -0.79 -2.02
N ASP A 204 -7.13 -1.59 -2.96
CA ASP A 204 -8.30 -2.45 -2.83
C ASP A 204 -7.99 -3.89 -3.29
N ASP A 205 -8.61 -4.87 -2.63
CA ASP A 205 -8.40 -6.33 -2.83
C ASP A 205 -6.92 -6.72 -2.98
N VAL A 206 -6.14 -6.45 -1.92
CA VAL A 206 -4.71 -6.77 -1.88
C VAL A 206 -4.43 -7.93 -0.93
N LYS A 207 -3.73 -8.94 -1.43
CA LYS A 207 -3.22 -10.08 -0.66
C LYS A 207 -1.70 -10.05 -0.66
N ALA A 208 -1.09 -10.00 0.51
CA ALA A 208 0.36 -9.93 0.64
C ALA A 208 0.87 -10.57 1.95
N THR A 209 2.16 -10.90 2.05
CA THR A 209 2.72 -11.15 3.39
C THR A 209 2.82 -9.82 4.16
N SER A 210 3.30 -8.75 3.52
CA SER A 210 3.42 -7.41 4.08
C SER A 210 2.87 -6.34 3.12
N LEU A 211 2.04 -5.43 3.61
CA LEU A 211 1.60 -4.23 2.90
C LEU A 211 2.07 -2.98 3.63
N ARG A 212 2.79 -2.09 2.95
CA ARG A 212 3.21 -0.79 3.47
C ARG A 212 2.79 0.33 2.51
N ALA A 213 1.94 1.24 3.00
CA ALA A 213 1.56 2.46 2.31
C ALA A 213 2.11 3.68 3.06
N THR A 214 2.92 4.52 2.39
CA THR A 214 3.55 5.69 3.02
C THR A 214 3.38 6.94 2.17
N SER A 215 2.88 8.01 2.77
CA SER A 215 2.75 9.31 2.13
C SER A 215 3.15 10.46 3.05
N VAL A 216 3.31 11.66 2.47
CA VAL A 216 3.31 12.92 3.23
C VAL A 216 1.90 13.54 3.24
N ASP A 217 1.28 13.72 2.05
CA ASP A 217 0.03 14.49 1.90
C ASP A 217 -1.12 13.74 1.20
N ALA A 218 -1.02 12.43 0.96
CA ALA A 218 -2.07 11.66 0.28
C ALA A 218 -3.07 11.07 1.27
N ILE A 219 -4.33 11.05 0.86
CA ILE A 219 -5.36 10.20 1.48
C ILE A 219 -4.98 8.75 1.18
N ILE A 220 -4.88 7.91 2.21
CA ILE A 220 -4.62 6.47 2.07
C ILE A 220 -5.92 5.73 2.34
N SER A 221 -6.49 5.10 1.31
CA SER A 221 -7.66 4.23 1.40
C SER A 221 -7.20 2.78 1.23
N LEU A 222 -7.26 2.00 2.31
CA LEU A 222 -7.03 0.55 2.28
C LEU A 222 -8.37 -0.17 2.40
N LYS A 223 -8.71 -1.02 1.44
CA LYS A 223 -9.97 -1.78 1.43
C LYS A 223 -9.72 -3.24 1.03
N ASP A 224 -10.44 -4.15 1.67
CA ASP A 224 -10.40 -5.60 1.40
C ASP A 224 -8.97 -6.19 1.39
N VAL A 225 -8.14 -5.76 2.34
CA VAL A 225 -6.73 -6.21 2.46
C VAL A 225 -6.63 -7.46 3.32
N ASP A 226 -5.89 -8.47 2.86
CA ASP A 226 -5.49 -9.66 3.63
C ASP A 226 -3.97 -9.79 3.65
N ALA A 227 -3.35 -9.51 4.81
CA ALA A 227 -1.89 -9.59 4.94
C ALA A 227 -1.42 -9.99 6.34
N LYS A 228 -0.19 -10.51 6.50
CA LYS A 228 0.32 -10.75 7.87
C LYS A 228 0.60 -9.43 8.57
N GLU A 229 1.10 -8.44 7.85
CA GLU A 229 1.48 -7.14 8.40
C GLU A 229 0.99 -6.01 7.48
N VAL A 230 0.33 -5.01 8.06
CA VAL A 230 -0.17 -3.82 7.37
C VAL A 230 0.36 -2.57 8.06
N TRP A 231 1.00 -1.70 7.28
CA TRP A 231 1.47 -0.39 7.72
C TRP A 231 0.91 0.73 6.85
N ALA A 232 0.32 1.74 7.50
CA ALA A 232 -0.13 2.96 6.82
C ALA A 232 0.42 4.19 7.54
N THR A 233 1.18 5.02 6.83
CA THR A 233 1.79 6.23 7.39
C THR A 233 1.52 7.44 6.50
N THR A 234 1.01 8.53 7.08
CA THR A 234 0.80 9.80 6.37
C THR A 234 0.89 10.98 7.31
N SER A 235 1.40 12.13 6.88
CA SER A 235 1.52 13.30 7.76
C SER A 235 0.25 14.12 7.84
N ASN A 236 -0.41 14.39 6.69
CA ASN A 236 -1.37 15.50 6.61
C ASN A 236 -2.77 15.13 6.09
N ALA A 237 -3.00 13.90 5.62
CA ALA A 237 -4.24 13.51 4.97
C ALA A 237 -4.80 12.18 5.51
N ARG A 238 -6.10 11.97 5.40
CA ARG A 238 -6.86 10.86 6.04
C ARG A 238 -6.32 9.45 5.73
N VAL A 239 -6.43 8.55 6.71
CA VAL A 239 -6.30 7.09 6.52
C VAL A 239 -7.67 6.43 6.68
N GLY A 240 -8.14 5.76 5.63
CA GLY A 240 -9.33 4.91 5.64
C GLY A 240 -8.92 3.43 5.64
N LEU A 241 -9.53 2.65 6.51
CA LEU A 241 -9.33 1.21 6.63
C LEU A 241 -10.70 0.52 6.51
N GLY A 242 -10.87 -0.34 5.51
CA GLY A 242 -12.09 -1.09 5.26
C GLY A 242 -11.82 -2.58 5.11
N ASN A 243 -12.50 -3.43 5.89
CA ASN A 243 -12.42 -4.89 5.76
C ASN A 243 -10.97 -5.44 5.82
N ILE A 244 -10.14 -4.89 6.70
CA ILE A 244 -8.74 -5.32 6.84
C ILE A 244 -8.69 -6.63 7.62
N LYS A 245 -7.95 -7.62 7.11
CA LYS A 245 -7.61 -8.86 7.81
C LYS A 245 -6.09 -8.91 7.95
N ALA A 246 -5.58 -8.81 9.18
CA ALA A 246 -4.15 -8.89 9.38
C ALA A 246 -3.67 -9.58 10.65
N GLY A 247 -2.41 -10.01 10.67
CA GLY A 247 -1.74 -10.32 11.93
C GLY A 247 -1.51 -9.03 12.72
N THR A 248 -0.70 -8.14 12.16
CA THR A 248 -0.37 -6.85 12.77
C THR A 248 -0.84 -5.70 11.87
N LEU A 249 -1.49 -4.71 12.47
CA LEU A 249 -1.80 -3.44 11.84
C LEU A 249 -1.12 -2.30 12.63
N SER A 250 -0.40 -1.44 11.92
CA SER A 250 0.21 -0.24 12.47
C SER A 250 -0.11 0.97 11.62
N VAL A 251 -0.73 1.99 12.21
CA VAL A 251 -1.06 3.25 11.55
C VAL A 251 -0.43 4.42 12.29
N SER A 252 0.23 5.31 11.56
CA SER A 252 0.84 6.50 12.14
C SER A 252 0.55 7.76 11.34
N THR A 253 0.12 8.82 12.03
CA THR A 253 -0.08 10.13 11.40
C THR A 253 0.08 11.30 12.36
N THR A 254 0.45 12.46 11.80
CA THR A 254 0.56 13.72 12.55
C THR A 254 -0.79 14.44 12.59
N ASN A 255 -1.31 14.86 11.44
CA ASN A 255 -2.49 15.72 11.36
C ASN A 255 -3.73 15.03 10.78
N ALA A 256 -3.65 13.73 10.45
CA ALA A 256 -4.74 13.05 9.79
C ALA A 256 -5.68 12.28 10.71
N GLU A 257 -6.92 12.17 10.27
CA GLU A 257 -7.92 11.30 10.85
C GLU A 257 -7.74 9.85 10.37
N VAL A 258 -8.02 8.90 11.25
CA VAL A 258 -8.03 7.46 10.97
C VAL A 258 -9.45 6.95 11.13
N PHE A 259 -10.00 6.37 10.07
CA PHE A 259 -11.33 5.75 10.08
C PHE A 259 -11.22 4.26 9.79
N ALA A 260 -11.77 3.45 10.67
CA ALA A 260 -11.80 1.99 10.55
C ALA A 260 -13.22 1.46 10.38
N ASN A 261 -13.38 0.53 9.46
CA ASN A 261 -14.59 -0.24 9.25
C ASN A 261 -14.22 -1.70 9.08
N ASN A 262 -14.68 -2.57 9.99
CA ASN A 262 -14.43 -4.01 9.95
C ASN A 262 -12.93 -4.39 9.91
N VAL A 263 -12.15 -3.92 10.88
CA VAL A 263 -10.72 -4.25 10.99
C VAL A 263 -10.52 -5.49 11.88
N PHE A 264 -10.19 -6.64 11.29
CA PHE A 264 -9.94 -7.91 11.98
C PHE A 264 -8.44 -8.19 12.09
N VAL A 265 -7.88 -8.03 13.29
CA VAL A 265 -6.42 -8.13 13.47
C VAL A 265 -6.01 -8.88 14.73
N ASP A 266 -4.83 -9.50 14.75
CA ASP A 266 -4.29 -10.06 15.99
C ASP A 266 -3.80 -8.92 16.92
N ALA A 267 -3.05 -7.96 16.39
CA ALA A 267 -2.52 -6.81 17.11
C ALA A 267 -2.69 -5.51 16.29
N CYS A 268 -3.17 -4.46 16.95
CA CYS A 268 -3.40 -3.15 16.35
C CYS A 268 -2.68 -2.04 17.12
N GLU A 269 -1.97 -1.18 16.41
CA GLU A 269 -1.39 0.06 16.93
C GLU A 269 -1.76 1.25 16.03
N VAL A 270 -2.41 2.26 16.59
CA VAL A 270 -2.76 3.50 15.89
C VAL A 270 -2.27 4.69 16.70
N ASN A 271 -1.35 5.44 16.09
CA ASN A 271 -0.72 6.62 16.69
C ASN A 271 -1.03 7.85 15.85
N VAL A 272 -1.84 8.74 16.41
CA VAL A 272 -2.19 10.02 15.81
C VAL A 272 -1.70 11.17 16.69
N GLU A 273 -1.28 12.31 16.13
CA GLU A 273 -1.00 13.48 16.97
C GLU A 273 -2.25 14.35 17.13
N LYS A 274 -2.86 14.80 16.03
CA LYS A 274 -3.93 15.83 16.04
C LYS A 274 -5.25 15.43 15.39
N GLY A 275 -5.33 14.28 14.73
CA GLY A 275 -6.55 13.80 14.09
C GLY A 275 -7.34 12.80 14.95
N ASP A 276 -8.61 12.65 14.59
CA ASP A 276 -9.53 11.72 15.23
C ASP A 276 -9.19 10.26 14.88
N ILE A 277 -9.46 9.34 15.82
CA ILE A 277 -9.44 7.90 15.59
C ILE A 277 -10.87 7.39 15.78
N GLU A 278 -11.49 6.89 14.72
CA GLU A 278 -12.86 6.38 14.75
C GLU A 278 -12.98 5.01 14.10
N GLY A 279 -13.85 4.14 14.61
CA GLY A 279 -14.31 2.99 13.83
C GLY A 279 -14.62 1.70 14.58
N ASP A 280 -14.83 0.65 13.78
CA ASP A 280 -15.16 -0.70 14.19
C ASP A 280 -13.90 -1.58 14.18
N TRP A 281 -13.45 -1.99 15.37
CA TRP A 281 -12.19 -2.71 15.60
C TRP A 281 -12.47 -4.12 16.13
N SER A 282 -11.89 -5.13 15.49
CA SER A 282 -12.00 -6.54 15.88
C SER A 282 -10.62 -7.16 16.21
N PRO A 283 -9.92 -6.67 17.26
CA PRO A 283 -8.62 -7.19 17.67
C PRO A 283 -8.76 -8.53 18.43
N ARG A 284 -7.82 -9.46 18.24
CA ARG A 284 -7.77 -10.70 19.04
C ARG A 284 -6.93 -10.58 20.30
N LYS A 285 -5.74 -9.98 20.20
CA LYS A 285 -4.76 -9.95 21.30
C LYS A 285 -4.51 -8.55 21.82
N LYS A 286 -4.31 -7.57 20.93
CA LYS A 286 -3.89 -6.21 21.31
C LYS A 286 -4.60 -5.11 20.54
N LEU A 287 -4.98 -4.06 21.26
CA LEU A 287 -5.48 -2.81 20.68
C LEU A 287 -4.85 -1.61 21.38
N TYR A 288 -3.98 -0.89 20.69
CA TYR A 288 -3.39 0.36 21.16
C TYR A 288 -3.85 1.51 20.27
N LEU A 289 -4.62 2.45 20.83
CA LEU A 289 -5.06 3.67 20.14
C LEU A 289 -4.57 4.89 20.93
N SER A 290 -3.85 5.80 20.29
CA SER A 290 -3.29 6.98 20.93
C SER A 290 -3.46 8.23 20.08
N THR A 291 -3.95 9.30 20.69
CA THR A 291 -3.98 10.66 20.12
C THR A 291 -3.51 11.72 21.12
N THR A 292 -3.01 12.87 20.65
CA THR A 292 -2.66 13.98 21.54
C THR A 292 -3.78 15.01 21.61
N GLU A 293 -4.34 15.43 20.49
CA GLU A 293 -5.23 16.61 20.48
C GLU A 293 -6.70 16.31 20.16
N ALA A 294 -7.00 15.10 19.72
CA ALA A 294 -8.28 14.75 19.09
C ALA A 294 -8.99 13.60 19.80
N LYS A 295 -10.14 13.18 19.28
CA LYS A 295 -10.97 12.17 19.95
C LYS A 295 -10.61 10.74 19.54
N ILE A 296 -10.91 9.80 20.42
CA ILE A 296 -10.96 8.37 20.11
C ILE A 296 -12.42 7.93 20.26
N ALA A 297 -13.01 7.37 19.20
CA ALA A 297 -14.34 6.76 19.21
C ALA A 297 -14.24 5.34 18.65
N ALA A 298 -14.16 4.34 19.52
CA ALA A 298 -13.90 2.95 19.13
C ALA A 298 -15.06 2.04 19.50
N LYS A 299 -15.63 1.35 18.51
CA LYS A 299 -16.51 0.20 18.74
C LYS A 299 -15.68 -1.06 18.63
N VAL A 300 -15.51 -1.77 19.74
CA VAL A 300 -14.72 -2.99 19.78
C VAL A 300 -15.64 -4.18 19.59
N LEU A 301 -15.19 -5.15 18.80
CA LEU A 301 -15.81 -6.45 18.62
C LEU A 301 -14.78 -7.51 19.01
N ILE A 302 -15.15 -8.48 19.83
CA ILE A 302 -14.23 -9.54 20.24
C ILE A 302 -15.01 -10.84 20.41
N ASP A 303 -14.37 -11.95 19.99
CA ASP A 303 -14.91 -13.28 20.20
C ASP A 303 -15.01 -13.57 21.71
N PRO A 304 -16.11 -14.17 22.21
CA PRO A 304 -16.32 -14.40 23.65
C PRO A 304 -15.25 -15.24 24.35
N ASN A 305 -14.42 -15.96 23.60
CA ASN A 305 -13.38 -16.85 24.11
C ASN A 305 -11.97 -16.22 24.06
N GLU A 306 -11.86 -14.98 23.56
CA GLU A 306 -10.59 -14.26 23.44
C GLU A 306 -10.42 -13.28 24.62
N SER A 307 -9.16 -12.94 24.92
CA SER A 307 -8.81 -11.95 25.95
C SER A 307 -7.99 -10.81 25.33
N LEU A 308 -8.50 -9.58 25.43
CA LEU A 308 -7.85 -8.41 24.84
C LEU A 308 -6.96 -7.66 25.83
N GLU A 309 -5.75 -7.30 25.42
CA GLU A 309 -4.97 -6.20 26.01
C GLU A 309 -5.30 -4.91 25.25
N MET A 310 -5.98 -3.96 25.91
CA MET A 310 -6.37 -2.70 25.28
C MET A 310 -5.72 -1.51 25.99
N THR A 311 -5.14 -0.58 25.23
CA THR A 311 -4.64 0.69 25.75
C THR A 311 -5.15 1.84 24.89
N LEU A 312 -5.81 2.79 25.54
CA LEU A 312 -6.40 3.95 24.89
C LEU A 312 -5.85 5.21 25.55
N ARG A 313 -5.27 6.10 24.75
CA ARG A 313 -4.62 7.31 25.26
C ARG A 313 -5.07 8.54 24.48
N SER A 314 -5.56 9.54 25.19
CA SER A 314 -5.83 10.86 24.61
C SER A 314 -5.42 11.96 25.57
N THR A 315 -4.60 12.92 25.12
CA THR A 315 -4.26 14.07 25.99
C THR A 315 -5.46 15.03 26.06
N LYS A 316 -5.84 15.67 24.96
CA LYS A 316 -6.83 16.76 24.96
C LYS A 316 -8.23 16.39 24.49
N GLY A 317 -8.45 15.23 23.88
CA GLY A 317 -9.75 14.86 23.33
C GLY A 317 -10.47 13.76 24.11
N PRO A 318 -11.80 13.61 23.94
CA PRO A 318 -12.55 12.57 24.59
C PRO A 318 -12.17 11.18 24.09
N VAL A 319 -12.30 10.18 24.97
CA VAL A 319 -12.27 8.77 24.60
C VAL A 319 -13.67 8.20 24.79
N VAL A 320 -14.23 7.61 23.75
CA VAL A 320 -15.53 6.93 23.75
C VAL A 320 -15.30 5.52 23.23
N VAL A 321 -15.70 4.53 24.03
CA VAL A 321 -15.49 3.11 23.68
C VAL A 321 -16.75 2.33 23.92
N ASP A 322 -17.20 1.63 22.89
CA ASP A 322 -18.31 0.70 22.97
C ASP A 322 -17.76 -0.72 22.96
N LEU A 323 -18.00 -1.46 24.05
CA LEU A 323 -17.54 -2.84 24.24
C LEU A 323 -18.72 -3.82 24.14
N PRO A 324 -18.51 -5.02 23.59
CA PRO A 324 -19.55 -6.03 23.51
C PRO A 324 -19.84 -6.62 24.88
N ALA A 325 -21.02 -7.20 25.06
CA ALA A 325 -21.42 -7.85 26.31
C ALA A 325 -20.45 -8.96 26.77
N THR A 326 -19.78 -9.58 25.80
CA THR A 326 -18.89 -10.72 25.97
C THR A 326 -17.42 -10.34 26.12
N PHE A 327 -17.11 -9.03 26.21
CA PHE A 327 -15.74 -8.56 26.32
C PHE A 327 -15.02 -9.22 27.50
N SER A 328 -13.86 -9.82 27.25
CA SER A 328 -12.92 -10.31 28.26
C SER A 328 -11.53 -9.71 28.04
N GLY A 329 -10.84 -9.32 29.12
CA GLY A 329 -9.51 -8.72 28.98
C GLY A 329 -9.15 -7.63 29.99
N GLY A 330 -7.97 -7.06 29.78
CA GLY A 330 -7.44 -5.95 30.54
C GLY A 330 -7.42 -4.68 29.70
N PHE A 331 -7.82 -3.54 30.26
CA PHE A 331 -7.69 -2.28 29.55
C PHE A 331 -7.13 -1.14 30.39
N SER A 332 -6.26 -0.36 29.74
CA SER A 332 -5.59 0.82 30.25
C SER A 332 -6.13 2.05 29.55
N LEU A 333 -6.66 3.00 30.31
CA LEU A 333 -7.13 4.27 29.78
C LEU A 333 -6.30 5.41 30.39
N LYS A 334 -5.68 6.25 29.54
CA LYS A 334 -4.94 7.44 29.99
C LYS A 334 -5.47 8.71 29.34
N THR A 335 -5.95 9.65 30.15
CA THR A 335 -6.30 11.01 29.69
C THR A 335 -5.71 12.11 30.56
N THR A 336 -5.29 13.24 29.96
CA THR A 336 -4.63 14.36 30.64
C THR A 336 -5.14 15.72 30.15
N GLY A 337 -6.02 16.38 30.92
CA GLY A 337 -6.53 17.72 30.61
C GLY A 337 -7.91 17.78 29.95
N PHE A 338 -8.60 16.65 29.74
CA PHE A 338 -9.98 16.62 29.22
C PHE A 338 -10.94 15.83 30.13
N TYR A 339 -12.13 16.39 30.35
CA TYR A 339 -13.03 16.03 31.45
C TYR A 339 -13.97 14.83 31.22
N LYS A 340 -13.89 14.15 30.06
CA LYS A 340 -14.89 13.13 29.70
C LYS A 340 -14.26 11.96 28.94
N THR A 341 -14.19 10.82 29.61
CA THR A 341 -14.09 9.51 28.97
C THR A 341 -15.37 8.73 29.25
N PHE A 342 -15.91 8.10 28.22
CA PHE A 342 -17.08 7.22 28.30
C PHE A 342 -16.71 5.83 27.84
N ILE A 343 -17.12 4.84 28.62
CA ILE A 343 -17.07 3.44 28.24
C ILE A 343 -18.50 2.94 28.36
N HIS A 344 -19.04 2.45 27.25
CA HIS A 344 -20.34 1.80 27.20
C HIS A 344 -20.14 0.30 27.03
N THR A 345 -20.98 -0.46 27.71
CA THR A 345 -21.12 -1.91 27.50
C THR A 345 -22.56 -2.19 27.12
N ASP A 346 -22.78 -3.23 26.30
CA ASP A 346 -24.15 -3.61 25.92
C ASP A 346 -25.01 -3.88 27.18
N PRO A 347 -26.26 -3.35 27.22
CA PRO A 347 -27.16 -3.37 28.38
C PRO A 347 -27.49 -4.77 28.93
N LYS A 348 -27.18 -5.85 28.21
CA LYS A 348 -27.41 -7.23 28.71
C LYS A 348 -26.42 -7.65 29.81
N VAL A 349 -25.32 -6.93 30.01
CA VAL A 349 -24.34 -7.26 31.06
C VAL A 349 -24.73 -6.61 32.38
N LYS A 350 -25.31 -7.40 33.29
CA LYS A 350 -25.44 -7.04 34.71
C LYS A 350 -24.11 -7.25 35.44
N ALA A 351 -23.09 -6.47 35.11
CA ALA A 351 -21.86 -6.43 35.89
C ALA A 351 -21.88 -5.18 36.78
N SER A 352 -21.85 -5.37 38.10
CA SER A 352 -21.55 -4.29 39.04
C SER A 352 -20.03 -4.22 39.18
N PRO A 353 -19.33 -3.24 38.57
CA PRO A 353 -17.89 -3.10 38.77
C PRO A 353 -17.59 -2.90 40.24
N VAL A 354 -16.64 -3.66 40.77
CA VAL A 354 -15.97 -3.29 42.01
C VAL A 354 -14.74 -2.48 41.60
N LEU A 355 -14.89 -1.16 41.57
CA LEU A 355 -13.80 -0.21 41.36
C LEU A 355 -13.00 -0.09 42.66
N HIS A 356 -11.79 -0.66 42.68
CA HIS A 356 -10.82 -0.41 43.72
C HIS A 356 -10.03 0.88 43.40
N VAL A 357 -10.35 1.95 44.13
CA VAL A 357 -9.59 3.19 44.08
C VAL A 357 -8.30 2.96 44.85
N SER A 358 -7.18 2.73 44.17
CA SER A 358 -5.89 2.51 44.83
C SER A 358 -5.07 3.79 45.02
N GLN A 359 -5.31 4.83 44.20
CA GLN A 359 -4.63 6.15 44.27
C GLN A 359 -5.55 7.25 43.70
N PRO A 360 -5.34 8.55 44.05
CA PRO A 360 -6.16 9.66 43.54
C PRO A 360 -6.25 9.74 42.01
N ASP A 361 -5.26 9.17 41.30
CA ASP A 361 -5.14 9.26 39.84
C ASP A 361 -5.19 7.90 39.14
N SER A 362 -5.46 6.80 39.87
CA SER A 362 -5.66 5.48 39.27
C SER A 362 -6.85 4.73 39.85
N LYS A 363 -7.82 4.42 38.99
CA LYS A 363 -8.93 3.52 39.32
C LYS A 363 -8.64 2.16 38.74
N MET A 364 -8.40 1.16 39.59
CA MET A 364 -8.29 -0.22 39.13
C MET A 364 -9.56 -0.98 39.53
N GLY A 365 -10.29 -1.55 38.59
CA GLY A 365 -11.49 -2.33 38.88
C GLY A 365 -11.31 -3.77 38.44
N VAL A 366 -11.96 -4.71 39.12
CA VAL A 366 -12.20 -6.02 38.52
C VAL A 366 -13.68 -6.08 38.18
N LEU A 367 -14.02 -6.26 36.90
CA LEU A 367 -15.38 -6.68 36.56
C LEU A 367 -15.38 -8.20 36.57
N SER A 368 -16.38 -8.82 37.18
CA SER A 368 -16.56 -10.26 37.04
C SER A 368 -18.04 -10.59 36.95
N SER A 369 -18.43 -11.35 35.93
CA SER A 369 -19.71 -12.07 35.90
C SER A 369 -19.43 -13.57 35.93
N GLY A 370 -19.25 -14.15 37.12
CA GLY A 370 -18.92 -15.58 37.26
C GLY A 370 -17.52 -15.91 36.78
N ASP A 371 -17.41 -16.70 35.71
CA ASP A 371 -16.15 -17.28 35.18
C ASP A 371 -15.24 -16.26 34.46
N MET A 372 -15.74 -15.07 34.13
CA MET A 372 -14.96 -14.02 33.47
C MET A 372 -14.39 -13.03 34.50
N ARG A 373 -13.08 -12.78 34.44
CA ARG A 373 -12.38 -11.74 35.21
C ARG A 373 -11.85 -10.68 34.24
N HIS A 374 -12.29 -9.45 34.41
CA HIS A 374 -11.79 -8.29 33.67
C HIS A 374 -10.92 -7.47 34.61
N SER A 375 -9.76 -6.98 34.18
CA SER A 375 -8.95 -6.04 34.96
C SER A 375 -8.99 -4.66 34.30
N LEU A 376 -9.69 -3.74 34.92
CA LEU A 376 -9.73 -2.34 34.54
C LEU A 376 -8.57 -1.60 35.22
N LYS A 377 -7.79 -0.83 34.47
CA LYS A 377 -6.86 0.18 35.00
C LYS A 377 -7.09 1.51 34.29
N VAL A 378 -7.78 2.43 34.94
CA VAL A 378 -7.92 3.80 34.49
C VAL A 378 -6.86 4.65 35.19
N ILE A 379 -6.11 5.46 34.46
CA ILE A 379 -5.20 6.46 35.03
C ILE A 379 -5.58 7.83 34.47
N THR A 380 -5.89 8.79 35.35
CA THR A 380 -6.20 10.17 34.94
C THR A 380 -5.55 11.16 35.87
N GLU A 381 -4.82 12.12 35.30
CA GLU A 381 -4.04 13.09 36.09
C GLU A 381 -4.89 14.31 36.50
N GLU A 382 -5.93 14.69 35.74
CA GLU A 382 -6.64 15.97 35.95
C GLU A 382 -8.18 15.91 35.78
N ALA A 383 -8.75 14.73 35.49
CA ALA A 383 -10.15 14.62 35.07
C ALA A 383 -10.89 13.41 35.67
N PRO A 384 -12.19 13.54 36.02
CA PRO A 384 -12.99 12.41 36.47
C PRO A 384 -13.29 11.45 35.31
N VAL A 385 -13.01 10.16 35.51
CA VAL A 385 -13.50 9.11 34.59
C VAL A 385 -14.84 8.59 35.05
N THR A 386 -15.80 8.62 34.12
CA THR A 386 -17.10 7.98 34.25
C THR A 386 -17.06 6.66 33.49
N VAL A 387 -17.25 5.56 34.20
CA VAL A 387 -17.37 4.23 33.59
C VAL A 387 -18.79 3.77 33.83
N ASN A 388 -19.58 3.66 32.76
CA ASN A 388 -20.99 3.28 32.84
C ASN A 388 -21.15 1.85 32.33
N PHE A 389 -21.50 0.94 33.24
CA PHE A 389 -21.91 -0.42 32.87
C PHE A 389 -23.43 -0.49 33.00
N GLY A 390 -24.14 -0.63 31.88
CA GLY A 390 -25.61 -0.67 31.85
C GLY A 390 -26.27 0.57 31.23
N SER A 391 -27.57 0.45 30.94
CA SER A 391 -28.37 1.37 30.12
C SER A 391 -28.42 2.81 30.66
N LEU A 392 -28.29 3.78 29.76
CA LEU A 392 -28.80 5.14 29.92
C LEU A 392 -30.32 5.15 30.15
#